data_AF-A0A7Y2FZ07-F1
#
_entry.id   AF-A0A7Y2FZ07-F1
#
_cell.length_a   1.000
_cell.length_b   1.000
_cell.length_c   1.000
_cell.angle_alpha   90.00
_cell.angle_beta   90.00
_cell.angle_gamma   90.00
#
_symmetry.space_group_name_H-M   'P 1'
#
loop_
_entity.id
_entity.type
_entity.pdbx_description
1 polymer ?
#
loop_
_entity_poly.entity_id
_entity_poly.type
_entity_poly.pdbx_seq_one_letter_code
_entity_poly.pdbx_strand_id
1 'polypeptide(L)'
;AEPCKEIYAHPEKVWDYTIKGNTVAIVTDGSAVLGLGNLGAHASIPVMEGKAMLFKRFAGIDAFPICLDTQDVDEIVQTVKLIAPVFGGINLEDISAPRSFEIEERLQDIGIPVFHDDQHGTAIVVLAALLNASKVVRKSLFQLKVVINGAGAAGVAIARLLRCVDHSDTDACVSVREVIMCDSKGILHAGRDDLNDTKKEMLKYTNPDNKAGKLKDAIMGADVFIGVSQGNLLTAEDVRTMEKDAIIFGLANPIPEIMPEEAIKGGAAVVGTGRSDLPNQVNNVLGFPGIFRGALDARAKTISPAMKLAAAYAIADCLPNPNKDNIIPATLNEQVAWKVAAAVKEVAEKAQWQKA
;
A
#
# COMPACT_ATOMS: atom_id res chain seq x y z
N ALA A 1 31.47 7.70 -26.62
CA ALA A 1 32.26 6.77 -25.77
C ALA A 1 32.69 7.41 -24.45
N GLU A 2 32.90 8.73 -24.37
CA GLU A 2 33.38 9.39 -23.12
C GLU A 2 32.51 9.11 -21.87
N PRO A 3 31.15 9.20 -21.91
CA PRO A 3 30.34 8.84 -20.72
C PRO A 3 30.57 7.41 -20.23
N CYS A 4 30.85 6.46 -21.14
CA CYS A 4 31.18 5.08 -20.76
C CYS A 4 32.50 4.98 -20.01
N LYS A 5 33.53 5.75 -20.42
CA LYS A 5 34.83 5.79 -19.74
C LYS A 5 34.70 6.41 -18.35
N GLU A 6 33.92 7.47 -18.24
CA GLU A 6 33.65 8.12 -16.96
C GLU A 6 32.93 7.20 -15.98
N ILE A 7 31.89 6.48 -16.42
CA ILE A 7 31.17 5.51 -15.58
C ILE A 7 32.08 4.33 -15.20
N TYR A 8 32.95 3.87 -16.11
CA TYR A 8 33.91 2.81 -15.79
C TYR A 8 34.88 3.21 -14.68
N ALA A 9 35.37 4.47 -14.70
CA ALA A 9 36.22 5.00 -13.65
C ALA A 9 35.46 5.32 -12.35
N HIS A 10 34.20 5.74 -12.48
CA HIS A 10 33.33 6.24 -11.41
C HIS A 10 31.90 5.69 -11.56
N PRO A 11 31.62 4.47 -11.06
CA PRO A 11 30.33 3.80 -11.29
C PRO A 11 29.10 4.61 -10.88
N GLU A 12 29.22 5.50 -9.89
CA GLU A 12 28.16 6.38 -9.42
C GLU A 12 27.73 7.42 -10.47
N LYS A 13 28.58 7.77 -11.44
CA LYS A 13 28.22 8.71 -12.52
C LYS A 13 27.19 8.14 -13.47
N VAL A 14 26.82 6.86 -13.35
CA VAL A 14 25.67 6.29 -14.05
C VAL A 14 24.38 7.06 -13.76
N TRP A 15 24.25 7.65 -12.56
CA TRP A 15 23.11 8.48 -12.17
C TRP A 15 23.08 9.84 -12.86
N ASP A 16 24.23 10.34 -13.31
CA ASP A 16 24.38 11.68 -13.90
C ASP A 16 24.35 11.65 -15.43
N TYR A 17 24.90 10.60 -16.04
CA TYR A 17 25.07 10.50 -17.49
C TYR A 17 24.04 9.60 -18.19
N THR A 18 23.11 9.00 -17.44
CA THR A 18 22.10 8.09 -18.01
C THR A 18 20.70 8.39 -17.48
N ILE A 19 19.71 7.73 -18.08
CA ILE A 19 18.30 7.83 -17.65
C ILE A 19 18.04 7.22 -16.26
N LYS A 20 19.00 6.47 -15.69
CA LYS A 20 18.83 5.74 -14.41
C LYS A 20 18.20 6.59 -13.31
N GLY A 21 18.63 7.85 -13.17
CA GLY A 21 18.12 8.75 -12.13
C GLY A 21 16.63 9.12 -12.21
N ASN A 22 15.95 8.82 -13.33
CA ASN A 22 14.54 9.13 -13.53
C ASN A 22 13.69 7.95 -14.04
N THR A 23 14.26 6.75 -14.12
CA THR A 23 13.60 5.59 -14.75
C THR A 23 13.24 4.52 -13.72
N VAL A 24 12.00 4.05 -13.74
CA VAL A 24 11.48 3.00 -12.83
C VAL A 24 11.00 1.80 -13.65
N ALA A 25 11.37 0.59 -13.25
CA ALA A 25 10.77 -0.61 -13.81
C ALA A 25 9.47 -0.95 -13.08
N ILE A 26 8.38 -1.15 -13.80
CA ILE A 26 7.14 -1.70 -13.25
C ILE A 26 7.16 -3.19 -13.55
N VAL A 27 7.48 -4.01 -12.55
CA VAL A 27 7.68 -5.45 -12.71
C VAL A 27 6.46 -6.21 -12.21
N THR A 28 5.93 -7.11 -13.04
CA THR A 28 4.80 -7.98 -12.72
C THR A 28 4.98 -9.36 -13.33
N ASP A 29 4.34 -10.38 -12.76
CA ASP A 29 4.13 -11.70 -13.37
C ASP A 29 2.68 -11.90 -13.87
N GLY A 30 1.82 -10.90 -13.67
CA GLY A 30 0.39 -10.94 -13.99
C GLY A 30 -0.41 -11.95 -13.17
N SER A 31 0.09 -12.37 -12.00
CA SER A 31 -0.56 -13.39 -11.18
C SER A 31 -1.69 -12.87 -10.29
N ALA A 32 -1.80 -11.55 -10.10
CA ALA A 32 -2.85 -10.92 -9.30
C ALA A 32 -3.34 -9.60 -9.92
N VAL A 33 -3.70 -9.61 -11.21
CA VAL A 33 -4.11 -8.40 -11.93
C VAL A 33 -5.44 -7.87 -11.40
N LEU A 34 -5.40 -6.74 -10.69
CA LEU A 34 -6.59 -6.12 -10.10
C LEU A 34 -7.40 -7.12 -9.25
N GLY A 35 -8.72 -7.17 -9.44
CA GLY A 35 -9.61 -8.21 -8.87
C GLY A 35 -9.86 -9.40 -9.80
N LEU A 36 -9.09 -9.52 -10.89
CA LEU A 36 -9.31 -10.54 -11.94
C LEU A 36 -8.48 -11.81 -11.71
N GLY A 37 -7.50 -11.76 -10.81
CA GLY A 37 -6.65 -12.90 -10.48
C GLY A 37 -5.50 -13.09 -11.47
N ASN A 38 -5.12 -14.36 -11.68
CA ASN A 38 -3.98 -14.71 -12.51
C ASN A 38 -4.36 -14.70 -13.99
N LEU A 39 -3.94 -13.66 -14.70
CA LEU A 39 -4.16 -13.52 -16.15
C LEU A 39 -2.88 -13.72 -16.96
N GLY A 40 -1.72 -13.82 -16.28
CA GLY A 40 -0.40 -13.95 -16.89
C GLY A 40 0.13 -12.64 -17.47
N ALA A 41 1.40 -12.67 -17.86
CA ALA A 41 2.17 -11.49 -18.26
C ALA A 41 1.56 -10.70 -19.43
N HIS A 42 1.02 -11.38 -20.44
CA HIS A 42 0.47 -10.71 -21.63
C HIS A 42 -0.76 -9.86 -21.31
N ALA A 43 -1.65 -10.38 -20.46
CA ALA A 43 -2.89 -9.71 -20.10
C ALA A 43 -2.69 -8.61 -19.04
N SER A 44 -1.56 -8.61 -18.32
CA SER A 44 -1.22 -7.54 -17.37
C SER A 44 -0.67 -6.28 -18.04
N ILE A 45 -0.17 -6.36 -19.27
CA ILE A 45 0.48 -5.24 -19.99
C ILE A 45 -0.34 -3.94 -19.93
N PRO A 46 -1.67 -3.92 -20.23
CA PRO A 46 -2.43 -2.67 -20.22
C PRO A 46 -2.48 -1.98 -18.85
N VAL A 47 -2.50 -2.76 -17.75
CA VAL A 47 -2.47 -2.21 -16.39
C VAL A 47 -1.10 -1.59 -16.10
N MET A 48 -0.03 -2.26 -16.52
CA MET A 48 1.35 -1.77 -16.33
C MET A 48 1.65 -0.52 -17.17
N GLU A 49 1.15 -0.46 -18.42
CA GLU A 49 1.21 0.74 -19.26
C GLU A 49 0.43 1.91 -18.64
N GLY A 50 -0.76 1.64 -18.09
CA GLY A 50 -1.52 2.62 -17.32
C GLY A 50 -0.73 3.18 -16.15
N LYS A 51 -0.06 2.33 -15.38
CA LYS A 51 0.82 2.77 -14.27
C LYS A 51 2.01 3.59 -14.78
N ALA A 52 2.63 3.20 -15.89
CA ALA A 52 3.71 3.97 -16.49
C ALA A 52 3.27 5.39 -16.87
N MET A 53 2.08 5.52 -17.46
CA MET A 53 1.47 6.82 -17.77
C MET A 53 1.23 7.64 -16.50
N LEU A 54 0.77 7.03 -15.41
CA LEU A 54 0.54 7.72 -14.13
C LEU A 54 1.86 8.19 -13.50
N PHE A 55 2.91 7.38 -13.49
CA PHE A 55 4.25 7.80 -13.07
C PHE A 55 4.71 9.04 -13.84
N LYS A 56 4.55 9.03 -15.17
CA LYS A 56 4.96 10.16 -16.01
C LYS A 56 4.13 11.40 -15.72
N ARG A 57 2.80 11.26 -15.65
CA ARG A 57 1.88 12.39 -15.48
C ARG A 57 2.03 13.07 -14.13
N PHE A 58 2.11 12.29 -13.05
CA PHE A 58 2.04 12.83 -11.69
C PHE A 58 3.40 13.16 -11.09
N ALA A 59 4.48 12.52 -11.55
CA ALA A 59 5.80 12.65 -10.96
C ALA A 59 6.94 12.91 -11.97
N GLY A 60 6.62 12.97 -13.27
CA GLY A 60 7.63 13.16 -14.32
C GLY A 60 8.58 11.98 -14.50
N ILE A 61 8.26 10.80 -13.92
CA ILE A 61 9.11 9.61 -13.92
C ILE A 61 8.94 8.84 -15.23
N ASP A 62 10.05 8.40 -15.82
CA ASP A 62 10.08 7.57 -17.01
C ASP A 62 9.94 6.09 -16.62
N ALA A 63 8.72 5.65 -16.33
CA ALA A 63 8.47 4.27 -15.94
C ALA A 63 8.27 3.36 -17.17
N PHE A 64 8.71 2.10 -17.08
CA PHE A 64 8.59 1.13 -18.16
C PHE A 64 8.03 -0.21 -17.65
N PRO A 65 7.01 -0.78 -18.33
CA PRO A 65 6.42 -2.06 -17.94
C PRO A 65 7.33 -3.25 -18.29
N ILE A 66 7.52 -4.16 -17.33
CA ILE A 66 8.28 -5.41 -17.48
C ILE A 66 7.41 -6.55 -16.96
N CYS A 67 6.64 -7.14 -17.88
CA CYS A 67 5.77 -8.27 -17.59
C CYS A 67 6.54 -9.57 -17.85
N LEU A 68 6.88 -10.30 -16.77
CA LEU A 68 7.68 -11.51 -16.82
C LEU A 68 6.78 -12.73 -17.03
N ASP A 69 7.04 -13.52 -18.07
CA ASP A 69 6.31 -14.77 -18.34
C ASP A 69 6.87 -15.94 -17.50
N THR A 70 7.00 -15.70 -16.20
CA THR A 70 7.39 -16.68 -15.18
C THR A 70 6.75 -16.30 -13.86
N GLN A 71 6.41 -17.32 -13.08
CA GLN A 71 5.84 -17.18 -11.73
C GLN A 71 6.73 -17.86 -10.67
N ASP A 72 7.93 -18.27 -11.08
CA ASP A 72 8.96 -18.78 -10.20
C ASP A 72 9.66 -17.62 -9.47
N VAL A 73 9.76 -17.73 -8.14
CA VAL A 73 10.30 -16.66 -7.30
C VAL A 73 11.78 -16.42 -7.60
N ASP A 74 12.56 -17.47 -7.81
CA ASP A 74 14.00 -17.36 -8.08
C ASP A 74 14.25 -16.70 -9.44
N GLU A 75 13.50 -17.10 -10.46
CA GLU A 75 13.59 -16.50 -11.80
C GLU A 75 13.21 -15.02 -11.79
N ILE A 76 12.13 -14.63 -11.08
CA ILE A 76 11.72 -13.23 -10.94
C ILE A 76 12.82 -12.42 -10.23
N VAL A 77 13.27 -12.87 -9.06
CA VAL A 77 14.29 -12.17 -8.27
C VAL A 77 15.58 -12.02 -9.06
N GLN A 78 16.04 -13.10 -9.71
CA GLN A 78 17.24 -13.08 -10.53
C GLN A 78 17.10 -12.12 -11.71
N THR A 79 15.96 -12.15 -12.40
CA THR A 79 15.70 -11.26 -13.55
C THR A 79 15.72 -9.80 -13.12
N VAL A 80 15.03 -9.44 -12.03
CA VAL A 80 15.03 -8.07 -11.50
C VAL A 80 16.45 -7.62 -11.14
N LYS A 81 17.25 -8.47 -10.49
CA LYS A 81 18.65 -8.17 -10.17
C LYS A 81 19.50 -7.93 -11.41
N LEU A 82 19.29 -8.70 -12.48
CA LEU A 82 20.04 -8.56 -13.74
C LEU A 82 19.71 -7.27 -14.50
N ILE A 83 18.46 -6.82 -14.47
CA ILE A 83 18.02 -5.61 -15.20
C ILE A 83 18.16 -4.31 -14.40
N ALA A 84 18.33 -4.41 -13.07
CA ALA A 84 18.45 -3.27 -12.15
C ALA A 84 19.48 -2.18 -12.55
N PRO A 85 20.60 -2.45 -13.26
CA PRO A 85 21.56 -1.41 -13.61
C PRO A 85 20.95 -0.21 -14.35
N VAL A 86 19.93 -0.41 -15.17
CA VAL A 86 19.27 0.65 -15.97
C VAL A 86 18.30 1.51 -15.13
N PHE A 87 17.74 0.95 -14.05
CA PHE A 87 16.64 1.57 -13.31
C PHE A 87 17.10 2.27 -12.04
N GLY A 88 16.47 3.40 -11.72
CA GLY A 88 16.64 4.10 -10.46
C GLY A 88 15.76 3.57 -9.34
N GLY A 89 14.77 2.72 -9.65
CA GLY A 89 13.91 2.03 -8.69
C GLY A 89 13.06 0.94 -9.36
N ILE A 90 12.52 0.03 -8.55
CA ILE A 90 11.66 -1.08 -8.99
C ILE A 90 10.30 -0.97 -8.29
N ASN A 91 9.24 -0.89 -9.07
CA ASN A 91 7.87 -0.98 -8.59
C ASN A 91 7.33 -2.38 -8.89
N LEU A 92 7.16 -3.22 -7.86
CA LEU A 92 6.52 -4.53 -8.00
C LEU A 92 5.00 -4.35 -8.01
N GLU A 93 4.32 -5.06 -8.90
CA GLU A 93 2.90 -4.85 -9.17
C GLU A 93 2.16 -6.14 -9.52
N ASP A 94 0.93 -6.30 -9.03
CA ASP A 94 0.01 -7.39 -9.40
C ASP A 94 0.64 -8.80 -9.24
N ILE A 95 1.47 -8.98 -8.20
CA ILE A 95 2.09 -10.27 -7.84
C ILE A 95 1.35 -10.89 -6.67
N SER A 96 0.90 -12.13 -6.84
CA SER A 96 0.12 -12.85 -5.84
C SER A 96 0.89 -13.16 -4.55
N ALA A 97 0.20 -13.00 -3.42
CA ALA A 97 0.67 -13.48 -2.13
C ALA A 97 0.55 -15.02 -2.04
N PRO A 98 1.46 -15.73 -1.33
CA PRO A 98 2.52 -15.17 -0.49
C PRO A 98 3.83 -14.86 -1.25
N ARG A 99 3.96 -15.22 -2.53
CA ARG A 99 5.23 -15.07 -3.29
C ARG A 99 5.72 -13.62 -3.34
N SER A 100 4.79 -12.66 -3.45
CA SER A 100 5.13 -11.24 -3.47
C SER A 100 5.93 -10.78 -2.25
N PHE A 101 5.70 -11.36 -1.07
CA PHE A 101 6.47 -11.05 0.14
C PHE A 101 7.93 -11.49 0.01
N GLU A 102 8.16 -12.73 -0.42
CA GLU A 102 9.51 -13.28 -0.58
C GLU A 102 10.28 -12.54 -1.69
N ILE A 103 9.61 -12.26 -2.82
CA ILE A 103 10.19 -11.50 -3.92
C ILE A 103 10.63 -10.11 -3.45
N GLU A 104 9.77 -9.38 -2.75
CA GLU A 104 10.09 -8.04 -2.27
C GLU A 104 11.23 -8.04 -1.24
N GLU A 105 11.21 -8.99 -0.28
CA GLU A 105 12.24 -9.14 0.75
C GLU A 105 13.62 -9.38 0.12
N ARG A 106 13.72 -10.32 -0.84
CA ARG A 106 14.97 -10.69 -1.51
C ARG A 106 15.51 -9.63 -2.47
N LEU A 107 14.72 -8.58 -2.71
CA LEU A 107 15.07 -7.45 -3.57
C LEU A 107 15.38 -6.17 -2.79
N GLN A 108 15.24 -6.14 -1.46
CA GLN A 108 15.55 -4.94 -0.67
C GLN A 108 17.04 -4.55 -0.65
N ASP A 109 17.94 -5.45 -1.05
CA ASP A 109 19.40 -5.27 -0.94
C ASP A 109 20.11 -4.90 -2.26
N ILE A 110 19.36 -4.66 -3.34
CA ILE A 110 19.91 -4.47 -4.69
C ILE A 110 20.49 -3.07 -4.96
N GLY A 111 20.48 -2.18 -3.95
CA GLY A 111 21.09 -0.84 -4.02
C GLY A 111 20.24 0.26 -4.67
N ILE A 112 19.00 -0.05 -5.06
CA ILE A 112 17.96 0.88 -5.53
C ILE A 112 16.65 0.56 -4.81
N PRO A 113 15.73 1.52 -4.64
CA PRO A 113 14.51 1.30 -3.90
C PRO A 113 13.59 0.33 -4.64
N VAL A 114 13.12 -0.67 -3.92
CA VAL A 114 12.10 -1.64 -4.37
C VAL A 114 10.86 -1.46 -3.52
N PHE A 115 9.69 -1.41 -4.18
CA PHE A 115 8.41 -1.16 -3.52
C PHE A 115 7.30 -1.92 -4.22
N HIS A 116 6.54 -2.70 -3.45
CA HIS A 116 5.32 -3.32 -3.94
C HIS A 116 4.11 -2.40 -3.71
N ASP A 117 3.48 -1.92 -4.79
CA ASP A 117 2.41 -0.92 -4.67
C ASP A 117 1.13 -1.49 -4.05
N ASP A 118 0.70 -2.69 -4.45
CA ASP A 118 -0.49 -3.34 -3.86
C ASP A 118 -0.35 -3.65 -2.36
N GLN A 119 0.88 -3.71 -1.85
CA GLN A 119 1.14 -3.85 -0.42
C GLN A 119 1.20 -2.47 0.23
N HIS A 120 2.30 -1.78 -0.03
CA HIS A 120 2.68 -0.60 0.73
C HIS A 120 1.95 0.65 0.24
N GLY A 121 1.72 0.78 -1.07
CA GLY A 121 0.93 1.87 -1.63
C GLY A 121 -0.48 1.89 -1.06
N THR A 122 -1.14 0.74 -1.05
CA THR A 122 -2.47 0.59 -0.44
C THR A 122 -2.44 0.90 1.05
N ALA A 123 -1.48 0.36 1.82
CA ALA A 123 -1.37 0.64 3.25
C ALA A 123 -1.21 2.13 3.56
N ILE A 124 -0.38 2.84 2.78
CA ILE A 124 -0.11 4.28 2.92
C ILE A 124 -1.38 5.10 2.69
N VAL A 125 -2.09 4.83 1.60
CA VAL A 125 -3.29 5.60 1.24
C VAL A 125 -4.46 5.28 2.18
N VAL A 126 -4.56 4.04 2.66
CA VAL A 126 -5.51 3.65 3.71
C VAL A 126 -5.22 4.37 5.02
N LEU A 127 -3.97 4.45 5.46
CA LEU A 127 -3.60 5.21 6.65
C LEU A 127 -3.93 6.70 6.48
N ALA A 128 -3.63 7.29 5.32
CA ALA A 128 -3.96 8.68 5.02
C ALA A 128 -5.47 8.96 5.13
N ALA A 129 -6.29 8.09 4.53
CA ALA A 129 -7.75 8.16 4.62
C ALA A 129 -8.22 7.98 6.07
N LEU A 130 -7.66 7.02 6.81
CA LEU A 130 -8.03 6.73 8.19
C LEU A 130 -7.70 7.90 9.14
N LEU A 131 -6.56 8.55 8.95
CA LEU A 131 -6.16 9.74 9.70
C LEU A 131 -7.23 10.84 9.60
N ASN A 132 -7.69 11.13 8.38
CA ASN A 132 -8.70 12.15 8.15
C ASN A 132 -10.11 11.70 8.55
N ALA A 133 -10.49 10.44 8.31
CA ALA A 133 -11.76 9.89 8.78
C ALA A 133 -11.87 9.96 10.32
N SER A 134 -10.77 9.66 11.03
CA SER A 134 -10.69 9.73 12.49
C SER A 134 -10.90 11.16 13.00
N LYS A 135 -10.38 12.18 12.31
CA LYS A 135 -10.65 13.60 12.60
C LYS A 135 -12.14 13.92 12.44
N VAL A 136 -12.79 13.42 11.38
CA VAL A 136 -14.22 13.63 11.10
C VAL A 136 -15.09 13.06 12.21
N VAL A 137 -14.83 11.82 12.63
CA VAL A 137 -15.60 11.14 13.70
C VAL A 137 -15.10 11.46 15.11
N ARG A 138 -14.06 12.31 15.24
CA ARG A 138 -13.43 12.73 16.50
C ARG A 138 -12.97 11.56 17.38
N LYS A 139 -12.46 10.49 16.75
CA LYS A 139 -11.86 9.34 17.44
C LYS A 139 -10.34 9.40 17.35
N SER A 140 -9.67 8.97 18.41
CA SER A 140 -8.22 8.84 18.39
C SER A 140 -7.82 7.49 17.79
N LEU A 141 -6.78 7.45 16.94
CA LEU A 141 -6.28 6.23 16.32
C LEU A 141 -6.00 5.13 17.36
N PHE A 142 -5.34 5.46 18.47
CA PHE A 142 -4.96 4.48 19.51
C PHE A 142 -6.13 3.84 20.25
N GLN A 143 -7.36 4.30 20.03
CA GLN A 143 -8.57 3.71 20.61
C GLN A 143 -9.32 2.81 19.63
N LEU A 144 -8.99 2.87 18.34
CA LEU A 144 -9.75 2.20 17.29
C LEU A 144 -9.55 0.68 17.32
N LYS A 145 -10.67 -0.06 17.28
CA LYS A 145 -10.71 -1.47 16.88
C LYS A 145 -10.95 -1.57 15.38
N VAL A 146 -9.95 -2.07 14.66
CA VAL A 146 -9.96 -2.17 13.20
C VAL A 146 -10.17 -3.63 12.80
N VAL A 147 -11.13 -3.89 11.92
CA VAL A 147 -11.30 -5.19 11.27
C VAL A 147 -10.82 -5.06 9.84
N ILE A 148 -9.88 -5.93 9.45
CA ILE A 148 -9.37 -6.00 8.08
C ILE A 148 -9.83 -7.33 7.48
N ASN A 149 -10.58 -7.28 6.40
CA ASN A 149 -11.02 -8.45 5.67
C ASN A 149 -10.19 -8.63 4.40
N GLY A 150 -9.39 -9.69 4.37
CA GLY A 150 -8.36 -9.95 3.38
C GLY A 150 -7.00 -10.10 4.05
N ALA A 151 -6.48 -11.33 4.07
CA ALA A 151 -5.16 -11.66 4.60
C ALA A 151 -4.12 -11.89 3.47
N GLY A 152 -4.27 -11.14 2.37
CA GLY A 152 -3.32 -11.08 1.26
C GLY A 152 -2.33 -9.90 1.41
N ALA A 153 -1.65 -9.57 0.32
CA ALA A 153 -0.59 -8.56 0.25
C ALA A 153 -0.98 -7.22 0.90
N ALA A 154 -2.08 -6.60 0.43
CA ALA A 154 -2.60 -5.34 0.95
C ALA A 154 -2.97 -5.41 2.45
N GLY A 155 -3.75 -6.42 2.84
CA GLY A 155 -4.26 -6.54 4.20
C GLY A 155 -3.16 -6.76 5.24
N VAL A 156 -2.15 -7.58 4.91
CA VAL A 156 -0.97 -7.77 5.74
C VAL A 156 -0.22 -6.44 5.91
N ALA A 157 0.03 -5.71 4.82
CA ALA A 157 0.74 -4.44 4.87
C ALA A 157 -0.03 -3.34 5.65
N ILE A 158 -1.35 -3.26 5.48
CA ILE A 158 -2.22 -2.35 6.26
C ILE A 158 -2.10 -2.69 7.74
N ALA A 159 -2.23 -3.97 8.12
CA ALA A 159 -2.15 -4.41 9.51
C ALA A 159 -0.80 -4.07 10.15
N ARG A 160 0.32 -4.33 9.43
CA ARG A 160 1.67 -3.98 9.90
C ARG A 160 1.83 -2.48 10.14
N LEU A 161 1.38 -1.66 9.18
CA LEU A 161 1.49 -0.21 9.27
C LEU A 161 0.63 0.35 10.42
N LEU A 162 -0.62 -0.08 10.55
CA LEU A 162 -1.53 0.35 11.63
C LEU A 162 -1.08 -0.14 13.03
N ARG A 163 -0.35 -1.25 13.09
CA ARG A 163 0.22 -1.79 14.33
C ARG A 163 1.68 -1.36 14.57
N CYS A 164 2.21 -0.48 13.72
CA CYS A 164 3.58 0.05 13.83
C CYS A 164 4.65 -1.05 13.94
N VAL A 165 4.41 -2.20 13.29
CA VAL A 165 5.28 -3.38 13.39
C VAL A 165 6.70 -3.05 12.90
N ASP A 166 6.82 -2.23 11.86
CA ASP A 166 8.08 -1.83 11.24
C ASP A 166 8.66 -0.51 11.82
N HIS A 167 8.03 0.05 12.86
CA HIS A 167 8.29 1.41 13.36
C HIS A 167 8.32 1.52 14.89
N SER A 168 8.62 0.43 15.61
CA SER A 168 8.58 0.41 17.08
C SER A 168 9.48 1.46 17.76
N ASP A 169 10.49 1.97 17.05
CA ASP A 169 11.53 2.82 17.61
C ASP A 169 11.28 4.32 17.40
N THR A 170 10.09 4.70 16.91
CA THR A 170 9.74 6.11 16.62
C THR A 170 8.37 6.50 17.15
N ASP A 171 8.27 7.67 17.77
CA ASP A 171 7.00 8.29 18.19
C ASP A 171 6.14 8.75 17.00
N ALA A 172 6.66 8.65 15.77
CA ALA A 172 5.97 9.07 14.55
C ALA A 172 4.84 8.12 14.14
N CYS A 173 4.81 6.88 14.64
CA CYS A 173 3.76 5.91 14.33
C CYS A 173 2.78 5.77 15.50
N VAL A 174 1.52 6.15 15.27
CA VAL A 174 0.45 5.97 16.27
C VAL A 174 -0.28 4.66 15.98
N SER A 175 -0.01 3.65 16.81
CA SER A 175 -0.65 2.34 16.65
C SER A 175 -2.13 2.37 17.03
N VAL A 176 -2.99 1.71 16.25
CA VAL A 176 -4.42 1.50 16.60
C VAL A 176 -4.56 0.55 17.79
N ARG A 177 -5.68 0.56 18.54
CA ARG A 177 -5.82 -0.30 19.74
C ARG A 177 -5.70 -1.79 19.40
N GLU A 178 -6.45 -2.21 18.40
CA GLU A 178 -6.60 -3.62 18.03
C GLU A 178 -6.79 -3.73 16.52
N VAL A 179 -6.19 -4.75 15.93
CA VAL A 179 -6.50 -5.20 14.57
C VAL A 179 -7.02 -6.63 14.66
N ILE A 180 -8.16 -6.92 14.05
CA ILE A 180 -8.67 -8.28 13.80
C ILE A 180 -8.58 -8.55 12.30
N MET A 181 -7.81 -9.58 11.93
CA MET A 181 -7.66 -10.01 10.54
C MET A 181 -8.62 -11.14 10.21
N CYS A 182 -9.29 -11.06 9.07
CA CYS A 182 -10.12 -12.12 8.52
C CYS A 182 -9.57 -12.61 7.17
N ASP A 183 -9.60 -13.93 6.96
CA ASP A 183 -9.43 -14.56 5.66
C ASP A 183 -10.72 -15.25 5.19
N SER A 184 -10.67 -15.95 4.05
CA SER A 184 -11.83 -16.65 3.48
C SER A 184 -12.44 -17.71 4.40
N LYS A 185 -11.74 -18.14 5.45
CA LYS A 185 -12.21 -19.15 6.41
C LYS A 185 -12.69 -18.54 7.73
N GLY A 186 -12.39 -17.28 8.00
CA GLY A 186 -12.88 -16.52 9.16
C GLY A 186 -11.79 -15.70 9.83
N ILE A 187 -11.97 -15.40 11.11
CA ILE A 187 -11.00 -14.68 11.93
C ILE A 187 -9.71 -15.49 12.03
N LEU A 188 -8.55 -14.83 11.93
CA LEU A 188 -7.27 -15.45 12.22
C LEU A 188 -7.06 -15.53 13.73
N HIS A 189 -6.82 -16.73 14.22
CA HIS A 189 -6.61 -17.01 15.64
C HIS A 189 -5.68 -18.22 15.82
N ALA A 190 -5.09 -18.38 17.01
CA ALA A 190 -4.07 -19.40 17.29
C ALA A 190 -4.58 -20.85 17.23
N GLY A 191 -5.90 -21.05 17.22
CA GLY A 191 -6.53 -22.37 17.10
C GLY A 191 -6.78 -22.83 15.66
N ARG A 192 -6.29 -22.09 14.65
CA ARG A 192 -6.38 -22.46 13.23
C ARG A 192 -5.13 -23.26 12.82
N ASP A 193 -5.30 -24.49 12.38
CA ASP A 193 -4.18 -25.36 11.95
C ASP A 193 -3.74 -25.14 10.49
N ASP A 194 -4.50 -24.35 9.72
CA ASP A 194 -4.28 -24.14 8.28
C ASP A 194 -3.65 -22.77 7.95
N LEU A 195 -3.07 -22.10 8.95
CA LEU A 195 -2.36 -20.84 8.75
C LEU A 195 -0.99 -21.08 8.11
N ASN A 196 -0.66 -20.33 7.06
CA ASN A 196 0.70 -20.24 6.54
C ASN A 196 1.57 -19.36 7.47
N ASP A 197 2.88 -19.31 7.19
CA ASP A 197 3.83 -18.64 8.08
C ASP A 197 3.57 -17.13 8.21
N THR A 198 3.21 -16.46 7.11
CA THR A 198 2.79 -15.05 7.15
C THR A 198 1.59 -14.83 8.07
N LYS A 199 0.54 -15.66 7.97
CA LYS A 199 -0.64 -15.56 8.84
C LYS A 199 -0.34 -15.87 10.30
N LYS A 200 0.56 -16.83 10.57
CA LYS A 200 1.03 -17.13 11.93
C LYS A 200 1.79 -15.95 12.52
N GLU A 201 2.63 -15.28 11.73
CA GLU A 201 3.35 -14.08 12.17
C GLU A 201 2.37 -12.97 12.58
N MET A 202 1.28 -12.79 11.82
CA MET A 202 0.27 -11.76 12.14
C MET A 202 -0.38 -11.94 13.51
N LEU A 203 -0.46 -13.18 14.03
CA LEU A 203 -1.02 -13.43 15.37
C LEU A 203 -0.23 -12.74 16.49
N LYS A 204 1.04 -12.37 16.24
CA LYS A 204 1.88 -11.66 17.23
C LYS A 204 1.40 -10.23 17.50
N TYR A 205 0.68 -9.60 16.56
CA TYR A 205 0.29 -8.19 16.64
C TYR A 205 -1.17 -7.92 16.29
N THR A 206 -1.96 -8.97 16.03
CA THR A 206 -3.41 -8.91 15.75
C THR A 206 -4.18 -9.86 16.67
N ASN A 207 -5.46 -9.58 16.89
CA ASN A 207 -6.39 -10.41 17.66
C ASN A 207 -5.84 -10.87 19.04
N PRO A 208 -5.47 -9.94 19.94
CA PRO A 208 -4.84 -10.26 21.22
C PRO A 208 -5.72 -11.13 22.14
N ASP A 209 -7.05 -11.04 21.99
CA ASP A 209 -8.02 -11.84 22.75
C ASP A 209 -8.27 -13.24 22.14
N ASN A 210 -7.57 -13.58 21.06
CA ASN A 210 -7.69 -14.85 20.35
C ASN A 210 -9.15 -15.19 19.95
N LYS A 211 -9.92 -14.18 19.52
CA LYS A 211 -11.31 -14.32 19.09
C LYS A 211 -11.39 -15.26 17.89
N ALA A 212 -12.36 -16.17 17.90
CA ALA A 212 -12.68 -17.04 16.77
C ALA A 212 -14.06 -16.69 16.21
N GLY A 213 -14.32 -17.06 14.96
CA GLY A 213 -15.61 -16.79 14.30
C GLY A 213 -15.45 -16.43 12.83
N LYS A 214 -16.52 -15.89 12.26
CA LYS A 214 -16.60 -15.38 10.89
C LYS A 214 -16.45 -13.86 10.87
N LEU A 215 -16.42 -13.31 9.66
CA LEU A 215 -16.31 -11.86 9.46
C LEU A 215 -17.36 -11.07 10.24
N LYS A 216 -18.61 -11.55 10.24
CA LYS A 216 -19.73 -10.91 10.95
C LYS A 216 -19.52 -10.86 12.46
N ASP A 217 -18.80 -11.83 13.02
CA ASP A 217 -18.43 -11.82 14.45
C ASP A 217 -17.32 -10.80 14.74
N ALA A 218 -16.38 -10.62 13.79
CA ALA A 218 -15.26 -9.70 13.93
C ALA A 218 -15.71 -8.23 13.99
N ILE A 219 -16.66 -7.86 13.12
CA ILE A 219 -17.13 -6.47 12.95
C ILE A 219 -18.02 -5.97 14.10
N MET A 220 -18.57 -6.87 14.93
CA MET A 220 -19.36 -6.45 16.09
C MET A 220 -18.52 -5.58 17.03
N GLY A 221 -19.01 -4.37 17.30
CA GLY A 221 -18.31 -3.35 18.10
C GLY A 221 -16.96 -2.92 17.51
N ALA A 222 -16.74 -3.05 16.20
CA ALA A 222 -15.58 -2.48 15.53
C ALA A 222 -15.80 -1.00 15.21
N ASP A 223 -14.74 -0.19 15.28
CA ASP A 223 -14.78 1.21 14.86
C ASP A 223 -14.56 1.38 13.35
N VAL A 224 -13.75 0.49 12.78
CA VAL A 224 -13.30 0.57 11.40
C VAL A 224 -13.40 -0.79 10.75
N PHE A 225 -13.97 -0.82 9.55
CA PHE A 225 -13.88 -1.96 8.63
C PHE A 225 -13.03 -1.57 7.42
N ILE A 226 -12.06 -2.42 7.06
CA ILE A 226 -11.21 -2.27 5.87
C ILE A 226 -11.29 -3.57 5.07
N GLY A 227 -11.98 -3.54 3.94
CA GLY A 227 -12.07 -4.65 3.00
C GLY A 227 -11.06 -4.50 1.88
N VAL A 228 -10.24 -5.52 1.67
CA VAL A 228 -9.27 -5.64 0.57
C VAL A 228 -9.34 -7.06 0.00
N SER A 229 -10.56 -7.50 -0.27
CA SER A 229 -10.90 -8.91 -0.50
C SER A 229 -11.87 -9.09 -1.68
N GLN A 230 -13.04 -9.68 -1.43
CA GLN A 230 -14.10 -9.89 -2.41
C GLN A 230 -15.26 -8.93 -2.14
N GLY A 231 -15.94 -8.49 -3.19
CA GLY A 231 -17.13 -7.63 -3.07
C GLY A 231 -18.35 -8.31 -2.45
N ASN A 232 -19.34 -7.50 -2.05
CA ASN A 232 -20.66 -7.93 -1.53
C ASN A 232 -20.62 -8.86 -0.31
N LEU A 233 -19.82 -8.52 0.69
CA LEU A 233 -19.66 -9.31 1.92
C LEU A 233 -20.45 -8.78 3.12
N LEU A 234 -20.75 -7.48 3.15
CA LEU A 234 -21.48 -6.85 4.26
C LEU A 234 -22.82 -6.26 3.81
N THR A 235 -23.76 -6.22 4.74
CA THR A 235 -25.09 -5.61 4.59
C THR A 235 -25.27 -4.43 5.55
N ALA A 236 -26.34 -3.64 5.40
CA ALA A 236 -26.64 -2.59 6.37
C ALA A 236 -26.87 -3.14 7.80
N GLU A 237 -27.38 -4.36 7.95
CA GLU A 237 -27.57 -4.99 9.26
C GLU A 237 -26.23 -5.32 9.92
N ASP A 238 -25.27 -5.83 9.15
CA ASP A 238 -23.92 -6.08 9.63
C ASP A 238 -23.27 -4.77 10.14
N VAL A 239 -23.43 -3.66 9.41
CA VAL A 239 -22.90 -2.35 9.81
C VAL A 239 -23.56 -1.80 11.08
N ARG A 240 -24.85 -2.10 11.33
CA ARG A 240 -25.52 -1.67 12.59
C ARG A 240 -24.92 -2.29 13.85
N THR A 241 -24.17 -3.39 13.70
CA THR A 241 -23.49 -4.04 14.83
C THR A 241 -22.15 -3.39 15.19
N MET A 242 -21.64 -2.49 14.34
CA MET A 242 -20.41 -1.74 14.58
C MET A 242 -20.63 -0.62 15.61
N GLU A 243 -19.53 -0.02 16.08
CA GLU A 243 -19.60 1.13 16.97
C GLU A 243 -20.26 2.34 16.31
N LYS A 244 -20.81 3.24 17.14
CA LYS A 244 -21.32 4.53 16.64
C LYS A 244 -20.22 5.28 15.90
N ASP A 245 -20.60 5.97 14.83
CA ASP A 245 -19.69 6.72 13.96
C ASP A 245 -18.62 5.82 13.32
N ALA A 246 -19.05 4.63 12.86
CA ALA A 246 -18.20 3.65 12.17
C ALA A 246 -17.61 4.20 10.86
N ILE A 247 -16.36 3.80 10.59
CA ILE A 247 -15.65 4.09 9.34
C ILE A 247 -15.60 2.81 8.50
N ILE A 248 -15.98 2.88 7.23
CA ILE A 248 -16.00 1.74 6.32
C ILE A 248 -15.18 2.04 5.07
N PHE A 249 -14.15 1.25 4.83
CA PHE A 249 -13.38 1.26 3.59
C PHE A 249 -13.61 -0.06 2.85
N GLY A 250 -14.48 -0.04 1.83
CA GLY A 250 -14.72 -1.19 0.95
C GLY A 250 -13.87 -1.04 -0.32
N LEU A 251 -12.67 -1.63 -0.32
CA LEU A 251 -11.63 -1.34 -1.32
C LEU A 251 -11.51 -2.44 -2.38
N ALA A 252 -12.30 -3.52 -2.30
CA ALA A 252 -12.37 -4.49 -3.39
C ALA A 252 -12.79 -3.85 -4.71
N ASN A 253 -12.15 -4.29 -5.80
CA ASN A 253 -12.46 -3.88 -7.16
C ASN A 253 -12.90 -5.09 -8.00
N PRO A 254 -13.84 -4.93 -8.96
CA PRO A 254 -14.57 -3.71 -9.28
C PRO A 254 -15.77 -3.43 -8.37
N ILE A 255 -16.19 -4.41 -7.56
CA ILE A 255 -17.33 -4.30 -6.65
C ILE A 255 -16.80 -4.29 -5.20
N PRO A 256 -17.12 -3.25 -4.39
CA PRO A 256 -16.65 -3.17 -3.02
C PRO A 256 -17.34 -4.19 -2.12
N GLU A 257 -16.77 -4.44 -0.94
CA GLU A 257 -17.34 -5.31 0.09
C GLU A 257 -18.76 -4.89 0.51
N ILE A 258 -19.05 -3.60 0.44
CA ILE A 258 -20.37 -3.01 0.64
C ILE A 258 -20.43 -1.69 -0.13
N MET A 259 -21.55 -1.43 -0.78
CA MET A 259 -21.76 -0.15 -1.47
C MET A 259 -22.01 0.98 -0.46
N PRO A 260 -21.56 2.22 -0.73
CA PRO A 260 -21.68 3.33 0.21
C PRO A 260 -23.11 3.60 0.68
N GLU A 261 -24.10 3.51 -0.20
CA GLU A 261 -25.51 3.71 0.15
C GLU A 261 -26.00 2.72 1.20
N GLU A 262 -25.58 1.45 1.11
CA GLU A 262 -25.99 0.41 2.05
C GLU A 262 -25.21 0.50 3.36
N ALA A 263 -23.92 0.89 3.31
CA ALA A 263 -23.12 1.19 4.49
C ALA A 263 -23.70 2.37 5.29
N ILE A 264 -24.08 3.46 4.62
CA ILE A 264 -24.69 4.64 5.25
C ILE A 264 -26.05 4.29 5.85
N LYS A 265 -26.87 3.49 5.17
CA LYS A 265 -28.15 2.96 5.71
C LYS A 265 -27.96 2.07 6.94
N GLY A 266 -26.79 1.46 7.08
CA GLY A 266 -26.36 0.72 8.27
C GLY A 266 -25.87 1.60 9.42
N GLY A 267 -25.63 2.89 9.18
CA GLY A 267 -25.17 3.84 10.19
C GLY A 267 -23.69 4.22 10.10
N ALA A 268 -22.99 3.88 9.01
CA ALA A 268 -21.62 4.33 8.80
C ALA A 268 -21.54 5.86 8.72
N ALA A 269 -20.60 6.48 9.44
CA ALA A 269 -20.39 7.93 9.42
C ALA A 269 -19.49 8.36 8.26
N VAL A 270 -18.53 7.52 7.88
CA VAL A 270 -17.60 7.77 6.78
C VAL A 270 -17.48 6.49 5.96
N VAL A 271 -17.58 6.62 4.64
CA VAL A 271 -17.39 5.51 3.71
C VAL A 271 -16.40 5.89 2.62
N GLY A 272 -15.44 5.02 2.34
CA GLY A 272 -14.48 5.13 1.24
C GLY A 272 -14.41 3.85 0.42
N THR A 273 -14.07 3.98 -0.86
CA THR A 273 -13.97 2.83 -1.78
C THR A 273 -12.77 2.96 -2.71
N GLY A 274 -12.44 1.90 -3.46
CA GLY A 274 -11.44 1.98 -4.54
C GLY A 274 -11.96 2.64 -5.83
N ARG A 275 -13.28 2.85 -5.94
CA ARG A 275 -13.96 3.28 -7.17
C ARG A 275 -13.87 4.79 -7.39
N SER A 276 -13.64 5.19 -8.64
CA SER A 276 -13.50 6.60 -9.04
C SER A 276 -14.82 7.34 -9.18
N ASP A 277 -15.93 6.63 -9.34
CA ASP A 277 -17.26 7.21 -9.49
C ASP A 277 -17.97 7.47 -8.15
N LEU A 278 -17.31 7.17 -7.02
CA LEU A 278 -17.83 7.33 -5.66
C LEU A 278 -16.98 8.32 -4.85
N PRO A 279 -17.55 8.99 -3.83
CA PRO A 279 -16.78 9.82 -2.90
C PRO A 279 -15.67 9.02 -2.20
N ASN A 280 -14.67 9.73 -1.68
CA ASN A 280 -13.59 9.17 -0.88
C ASN A 280 -12.88 7.99 -1.57
N GLN A 281 -12.43 8.21 -2.82
CA GLN A 281 -11.66 7.21 -3.54
C GLN A 281 -10.28 7.00 -2.90
N VAL A 282 -10.09 5.85 -2.26
CA VAL A 282 -8.81 5.40 -1.69
C VAL A 282 -8.05 4.67 -2.80
N ASN A 283 -7.08 5.35 -3.43
CA ASN A 283 -6.35 4.83 -4.58
C ASN A 283 -4.85 5.08 -4.48
N ASN A 284 -4.06 4.05 -4.80
CA ASN A 284 -2.61 4.04 -4.73
C ASN A 284 -1.93 5.13 -5.57
N VAL A 285 -2.60 5.68 -6.59
CA VAL A 285 -2.10 6.81 -7.40
C VAL A 285 -1.70 8.05 -6.57
N LEU A 286 -2.29 8.21 -5.38
CA LEU A 286 -1.92 9.29 -4.46
C LEU A 286 -0.57 9.04 -3.77
N GLY A 287 -0.10 7.79 -3.74
CA GLY A 287 1.15 7.36 -3.10
C GLY A 287 2.30 7.17 -4.08
N PHE A 288 2.25 6.14 -4.92
CA PHE A 288 3.43 5.65 -5.66
C PHE A 288 4.18 6.72 -6.48
N PRO A 289 3.52 7.66 -7.21
CA PRO A 289 4.27 8.62 -8.01
C PRO A 289 5.16 9.52 -7.12
N GLY A 290 4.59 10.03 -6.02
CA GLY A 290 5.30 10.88 -5.09
C GLY A 290 6.37 10.15 -4.29
N ILE A 291 6.08 8.92 -3.86
CA ILE A 291 7.04 8.08 -3.11
C ILE A 291 8.29 7.85 -3.93
N PHE A 292 8.15 7.42 -5.18
CA PHE A 292 9.30 7.21 -6.06
C PHE A 292 9.99 8.51 -6.43
N ARG A 293 9.26 9.62 -6.67
CA ARG A 293 9.89 10.92 -6.95
C ARG A 293 10.81 11.35 -5.82
N GLY A 294 10.31 11.30 -4.58
CA GLY A 294 11.11 11.63 -3.40
C GLY A 294 12.29 10.68 -3.21
N ALA A 295 12.08 9.38 -3.41
CA ALA A 295 13.14 8.37 -3.29
C ALA A 295 14.24 8.55 -4.35
N LEU A 296 13.87 8.83 -5.61
CA LEU A 296 14.81 9.08 -6.70
C LEU A 296 15.58 10.38 -6.48
N ASP A 297 14.91 11.46 -6.06
CA ASP A 297 15.55 12.75 -5.75
C ASP A 297 16.57 12.65 -4.61
N ALA A 298 16.31 11.77 -3.64
CA ALA A 298 17.24 11.47 -2.54
C ALA A 298 18.27 10.38 -2.87
N ARG A 299 18.21 9.77 -4.06
CA ARG A 299 18.96 8.55 -4.43
C ARG A 299 18.87 7.48 -3.33
N ALA A 300 17.69 7.31 -2.75
CA ALA A 300 17.45 6.41 -1.63
C ALA A 300 17.69 4.96 -2.05
N LYS A 301 18.41 4.19 -1.22
CA LYS A 301 18.67 2.75 -1.50
C LYS A 301 17.46 1.86 -1.24
N THR A 302 16.51 2.31 -0.42
CA THR A 302 15.32 1.59 0.03
C THR A 302 14.20 2.57 0.31
N ILE A 303 12.94 2.18 0.15
CA ILE A 303 11.80 2.94 0.68
C ILE A 303 11.55 2.48 2.12
N SER A 304 12.11 3.24 3.06
CA SER A 304 12.10 2.88 4.48
C SER A 304 10.69 2.95 5.08
N PRO A 305 10.45 2.28 6.22
CA PRO A 305 9.22 2.46 6.97
C PRO A 305 8.91 3.95 7.21
N ALA A 306 9.87 4.76 7.67
CA ALA A 306 9.65 6.17 7.95
C ALA A 306 9.20 6.97 6.71
N MET A 307 9.73 6.64 5.52
CA MET A 307 9.27 7.23 4.26
C MET A 307 7.80 6.88 3.96
N LYS A 308 7.36 5.65 4.27
CA LYS A 308 5.97 5.21 4.09
C LYS A 308 5.01 6.02 4.98
N LEU A 309 5.37 6.25 6.24
CA LEU A 309 4.57 7.10 7.14
C LEU A 309 4.54 8.56 6.66
N ALA A 310 5.69 9.11 6.29
CA ALA A 310 5.77 10.48 5.77
C ALA A 310 4.88 10.69 4.54
N ALA A 311 4.82 9.70 3.65
CA ALA A 311 3.89 9.71 2.52
C ALA A 311 2.43 9.74 2.98
N ALA A 312 2.04 8.90 3.94
CA ALA A 312 0.67 8.84 4.45
C ALA A 312 0.23 10.17 5.08
N TYR A 313 1.08 10.77 5.92
CA TYR A 313 0.84 12.08 6.51
C TYR A 313 0.74 13.18 5.44
N ALA A 314 1.67 13.19 4.48
CA ALA A 314 1.64 14.18 3.40
C ALA A 314 0.36 14.11 2.55
N ILE A 315 -0.17 12.91 2.28
CA ILE A 315 -1.46 12.74 1.60
C ILE A 315 -2.61 13.27 2.48
N ALA A 316 -2.64 12.90 3.76
CA ALA A 316 -3.69 13.32 4.68
C ALA A 316 -3.73 14.85 4.83
N ASP A 317 -2.56 15.49 4.95
CA ASP A 317 -2.40 16.93 5.15
C ASP A 317 -2.68 17.77 3.90
N CYS A 318 -2.85 17.13 2.73
CA CYS A 318 -3.41 17.79 1.56
C CYS A 318 -4.87 18.23 1.74
N LEU A 319 -5.57 17.69 2.75
CA LEU A 319 -6.92 18.06 3.13
C LEU A 319 -6.96 18.62 4.56
N PRO A 320 -6.79 19.94 4.74
CA PRO A 320 -6.78 20.54 6.08
C PRO A 320 -8.14 20.47 6.80
N ASN A 321 -9.24 20.45 6.04
CA ASN A 321 -10.61 20.43 6.57
C ASN A 321 -11.39 19.22 6.01
N PRO A 322 -11.07 17.99 6.43
CA PRO A 322 -11.77 16.81 5.94
C PRO A 322 -13.23 16.80 6.44
N ASN A 323 -14.11 16.19 5.66
CA ASN A 323 -15.50 15.94 6.04
C ASN A 323 -15.90 14.53 5.58
N LYS A 324 -17.11 14.08 5.94
CA LYS A 324 -17.57 12.71 5.68
C LYS A 324 -17.51 12.28 4.20
N ASP A 325 -17.63 13.21 3.27
CA ASP A 325 -17.64 12.96 1.82
C ASP A 325 -16.29 13.33 1.16
N ASN A 326 -15.33 13.82 1.95
CA ASN A 326 -14.00 14.21 1.49
C ASN A 326 -12.93 14.02 2.58
N ILE A 327 -12.45 12.78 2.75
CA ILE A 327 -11.37 12.41 3.68
C ILE A 327 -10.01 12.20 3.01
N ILE A 328 -9.97 12.14 1.69
CA ILE A 328 -8.77 11.86 0.91
C ILE A 328 -8.74 12.77 -0.33
N PRO A 329 -7.60 13.39 -0.68
CA PRO A 329 -7.55 14.33 -1.80
C PRO A 329 -7.97 13.65 -3.11
N ALA A 330 -8.48 14.46 -4.04
CA ALA A 330 -8.84 13.97 -5.37
C ALA A 330 -7.65 13.27 -6.05
N THR A 331 -7.89 12.08 -6.60
CA THR A 331 -6.86 11.20 -7.19
C THR A 331 -6.11 11.82 -8.36
N LEU A 332 -6.73 12.75 -9.07
CA LEU A 332 -6.10 13.48 -10.18
C LEU A 332 -5.46 14.81 -9.78
N ASN A 333 -5.36 15.12 -8.48
CA ASN A 333 -4.65 16.31 -8.02
C ASN A 333 -3.13 16.10 -8.10
N GLU A 334 -2.52 16.64 -9.15
CA GLU A 334 -1.07 16.54 -9.41
C GLU A 334 -0.20 17.10 -8.28
N GLN A 335 -0.70 18.03 -7.47
CA GLN A 335 0.08 18.59 -6.37
C GLN A 335 0.34 17.58 -5.24
N VAL A 336 -0.49 16.54 -5.10
CA VAL A 336 -0.33 15.54 -4.03
C VAL A 336 0.99 14.80 -4.21
N ALA A 337 1.30 14.35 -5.42
CA ALA A 337 2.54 13.63 -5.70
C ALA A 337 3.79 14.44 -5.32
N TRP A 338 3.80 15.76 -5.60
CA TRP A 338 4.92 16.64 -5.24
C TRP A 338 5.04 16.88 -3.74
N LYS A 339 3.93 16.97 -3.01
CA LYS A 339 3.94 17.07 -1.54
C LYS A 339 4.45 15.79 -0.89
N VAL A 340 4.00 14.63 -1.39
CA VAL A 340 4.50 13.32 -0.97
C VAL A 340 5.99 13.20 -1.26
N ALA A 341 6.44 13.59 -2.46
CA ALA A 341 7.85 13.57 -2.85
C ALA A 341 8.73 14.39 -1.91
N ALA A 342 8.30 15.62 -1.56
CA ALA A 342 9.04 16.47 -0.64
C ALA A 342 9.20 15.83 0.74
N ALA A 343 8.11 15.30 1.31
CA ALA A 343 8.13 14.64 2.62
C ALA A 343 9.00 13.36 2.63
N VAL A 344 8.88 12.55 1.58
CA VAL A 344 9.66 11.31 1.42
C VAL A 344 11.16 11.62 1.26
N LYS A 345 11.50 12.61 0.44
CA LYS A 345 12.88 13.07 0.23
C LYS A 345 13.51 13.55 1.54
N GLU A 346 12.81 14.41 2.28
CA GLU A 346 13.30 14.96 3.53
C GLU A 346 13.65 13.87 4.55
N VAL A 347 12.80 12.85 4.68
CA VAL A 347 13.06 11.71 5.57
C VAL A 347 14.22 10.85 5.07
N ALA A 348 14.32 10.63 3.76
CA ALA A 348 15.42 9.86 3.19
C ALA A 348 16.79 10.53 3.42
N GLU A 349 16.89 11.85 3.20
CA GLU A 349 18.13 12.62 3.41
C GLU A 349 18.53 12.66 4.90
N LYS A 350 17.56 12.83 5.81
CA LYS A 350 17.81 12.77 7.26
C LYS A 350 18.41 11.42 7.69
N ALA A 351 17.89 10.32 7.17
CA ALA A 351 18.38 8.98 7.48
C ALA A 351 19.79 8.71 6.92
N GLN A 352 20.13 9.29 5.76
CA GLN A 352 21.48 9.21 5.19
C GLN A 352 22.48 10.00 6.06
N TRP A 353 22.12 11.20 6.52
CA TRP A 353 22.96 12.01 7.41
C TRP A 353 23.29 11.30 8.71
N GLN A 354 22.32 10.62 9.33
CA GLN A 354 22.54 9.86 10.57
C GLN A 354 23.47 8.66 10.43
N LYS A 355 23.73 8.19 9.20
CA LYS A 355 24.60 7.05 8.91
C LYS A 355 26.00 7.44 8.41
N ALA A 356 26.21 8.71 8.05
CA ALA A 356 27.47 9.25 7.54
C ALA A 356 28.37 9.75 8.68
#